data_AF-A0A818T5Z5-F1
#
_entry.id   AF-A0A818T5Z5-F1
#
_cell.length_a   1.000
_cell.length_b   1.000
_cell.length_c   1.000
_cell.angle_alpha   90.00
_cell.angle_beta   90.00
_cell.angle_gamma   90.00
#
_symmetry.space_group_name_H-M   'P 1'
#
loop_
_entity.id
_entity.type
_entity.pdbx_description
1 polymer ?
#
loop_
_entity_poly.entity_id
_entity_poly.type
_entity_poly.pdbx_seq_one_letter_code
_entity_poly.pdbx_strand_id
1 'polypeptide(L)'
;MHFHFNHNLGGHTEEPDPELYTGWIQWGAFSPMFRTHCIKNSNNDRRIWTFPWIYQNNLARFTRLRQTLIPYIYIAARHTYDSDLAVVLSLYYRQSVDTKTGLVENWSIWFPPNFQWMNFFTSDLSSSSSSTTKSFTLDEMPVYAQAGSIIPVSPEPRSSRERIGRAHSYWWIIERNTFTYFEYTVSDNTLQFSVSAATSSFSSFPTSRTYEIQLRGIFSASNVLLNNVTIPFEPFNELIHGQDGTTNGYTYDGSTLSIIIYIRQPMSTSQSFEIQIQLLESITHPYLVQVPTSFVGLLARCQSAKARLDYEWGIKTVYMDDYPLLLDAAATGLRITHSPATAKDELNAFFHERMPGACDEIANKITNLDPNLQSILLAQLQCNLFIDK
;
A
#
# COMPACT_ATOMS: atom_id res chain seq x y z
N MET A 1 -6.31 -20.38 25.26
CA MET A 1 -5.68 -19.07 25.59
C MET A 1 -4.27 -18.92 25.00
N HIS A 2 -3.86 -19.72 24.00
CA HIS A 2 -2.48 -19.72 23.48
C HIS A 2 -2.28 -19.05 22.11
N PHE A 3 -3.35 -18.52 21.50
CA PHE A 3 -3.30 -18.06 20.10
C PHE A 3 -3.18 -16.53 19.94
N HIS A 4 -3.15 -15.78 21.04
CA HIS A 4 -2.98 -14.32 21.04
C HIS A 4 -1.68 -13.94 21.74
N PHE A 5 -0.56 -14.11 21.02
CA PHE A 5 0.74 -13.65 21.47
C PHE A 5 0.88 -12.13 21.36
N ASN A 6 1.63 -11.52 22.28
CA ASN A 6 1.99 -10.11 22.25
C ASN A 6 3.35 -9.87 22.92
N HIS A 7 3.99 -8.76 22.59
CA HIS A 7 5.13 -8.20 23.31
C HIS A 7 4.94 -6.70 23.57
N ASN A 8 5.80 -6.11 24.41
CA ASN A 8 5.80 -4.67 24.62
C ASN A 8 6.39 -3.99 23.38
N LEU A 9 5.54 -3.42 22.52
CA LEU A 9 6.01 -2.68 21.33
C LEU A 9 6.86 -1.50 21.81
N GLY A 10 8.12 -1.46 21.39
CA GLY A 10 9.07 -0.44 21.84
C GLY A 10 9.98 -0.82 23.00
N GLY A 11 9.96 -2.08 23.45
CA GLY A 11 10.78 -2.50 24.59
C GLY A 11 10.26 -1.96 25.92
N HIS A 12 10.62 -2.65 27.02
CA HIS A 12 10.02 -2.37 28.33
C HIS A 12 10.85 -1.40 29.20
N THR A 13 12.17 -1.56 29.20
CA THR A 13 13.07 -0.96 30.20
C THR A 13 13.83 0.25 29.68
N GLU A 14 14.36 0.17 28.46
CA GLU A 14 15.25 1.18 27.88
C GLU A 14 14.50 2.12 26.94
N GLU A 15 15.13 3.27 26.69
CA GLU A 15 14.71 4.20 25.66
C GLU A 15 14.95 3.53 24.31
N PRO A 16 13.91 3.34 23.48
CA PRO A 16 14.08 2.65 22.23
C PRO A 16 14.75 3.59 21.25
N ASP A 17 15.77 3.08 20.57
CA ASP A 17 16.26 3.69 19.35
C ASP A 17 15.09 3.97 18.37
N PRO A 18 14.98 5.16 17.76
CA PRO A 18 13.88 5.52 16.88
C PRO A 18 13.65 4.58 15.69
N GLU A 19 14.71 4.01 15.13
CA GLU A 19 14.61 3.04 14.04
C GLU A 19 14.03 1.73 14.57
N LEU A 20 14.55 1.24 15.69
CA LEU A 20 14.06 0.04 16.34
C LEU A 20 12.59 0.17 16.78
N TYR A 21 12.20 1.32 17.32
CA TYR A 21 10.81 1.62 17.67
C TYR A 21 9.91 1.58 16.44
N THR A 22 10.37 2.16 15.33
CA THR A 22 9.68 2.13 14.03
C THR A 22 9.44 0.70 13.57
N GLY A 23 10.48 -0.14 13.59
CA GLY A 23 10.37 -1.56 13.25
C GLY A 23 9.38 -2.33 14.15
N TRP A 24 9.36 -2.04 15.45
CA TRP A 24 8.39 -2.64 16.38
C TRP A 24 6.95 -2.23 16.06
N ILE A 25 6.71 -0.97 15.72
CA ILE A 25 5.37 -0.47 15.37
C ILE A 25 4.91 -1.04 14.02
N GLN A 26 5.81 -1.11 13.05
CA GLN A 26 5.57 -1.76 11.75
C GLN A 26 5.14 -3.22 11.94
N TRP A 27 5.90 -4.01 12.69
CA TRP A 27 5.54 -5.40 13.02
C TRP A 27 4.23 -5.47 13.84
N GLY A 28 4.10 -4.58 14.83
CA GLY A 28 2.96 -4.52 15.74
C GLY A 28 1.63 -4.35 15.01
N ALA A 29 1.61 -3.60 13.90
CA ALA A 29 0.42 -3.37 13.09
C ALA A 29 -0.25 -4.67 12.61
N PHE A 30 0.53 -5.72 12.38
CA PHE A 30 0.07 -7.03 11.88
C PHE A 30 -0.01 -8.10 12.98
N SER A 31 0.30 -7.77 14.23
CA SER A 31 0.28 -8.70 15.36
C SER A 31 -1.12 -8.84 15.98
N PRO A 32 -1.41 -9.87 16.81
CA PRO A 32 -2.74 -10.02 17.41
C PRO A 32 -3.13 -8.83 18.31
N MET A 33 -2.15 -8.21 18.99
CA MET A 33 -2.37 -7.11 19.93
C MET A 33 -1.41 -5.94 19.65
N PHE A 34 -1.96 -4.73 19.52
CA PHE A 34 -1.15 -3.52 19.35
C PHE A 34 -1.05 -2.76 20.66
N ARG A 35 0.04 -2.97 21.42
CA ARG A 35 0.22 -2.36 22.74
C ARG A 35 1.64 -1.84 22.94
N THR A 36 1.76 -0.52 22.97
CA THR A 36 2.98 0.17 23.44
C THR A 36 2.96 0.19 24.97
N HIS A 37 4.04 -0.25 25.61
CA HIS A 37 4.12 -0.29 27.07
C HIS A 37 5.56 -0.34 27.56
N CYS A 38 5.86 0.46 28.57
CA CYS A 38 7.18 0.55 29.18
C CYS A 38 7.07 0.90 30.67
N ILE A 39 8.19 0.79 31.38
CA ILE A 39 8.31 1.36 32.72
C ILE A 39 8.09 2.88 32.68
N LYS A 40 7.56 3.44 33.76
CA LYS A 40 7.35 4.89 33.90
C LYS A 40 8.71 5.58 34.05
N ASN A 41 9.24 6.09 32.95
CA ASN A 41 10.48 6.85 32.88
C ASN A 41 10.30 8.00 31.87
N SER A 42 10.81 9.20 32.18
CA SER A 42 10.74 10.37 31.30
C SER A 42 11.44 10.14 29.96
N ASN A 43 12.47 9.28 29.94
CA ASN A 43 13.24 8.97 28.74
C ASN A 43 12.56 7.89 27.88
N ASN A 44 11.52 7.22 28.40
CA ASN A 44 10.82 6.14 27.69
C ASN A 44 9.50 6.63 27.12
N ASP A 45 9.53 7.64 26.25
CA ASP A 45 8.31 8.10 25.58
C ASP A 45 7.84 7.06 24.55
N ARG A 46 6.53 6.93 24.39
CA ARG A 46 5.86 6.03 23.44
C ARG A 46 4.88 6.77 22.54
N ARG A 47 4.75 8.09 22.72
CA ARG A 47 3.94 8.96 21.89
C ARG A 47 4.63 9.12 20.55
N ILE A 48 3.99 8.63 19.49
CA ILE A 48 4.58 8.61 18.14
C ILE A 48 5.02 10.00 17.62
N TRP A 49 4.40 11.08 18.10
CA TRP A 49 4.69 12.46 17.70
C TRP A 49 5.90 13.09 18.42
N THR A 50 6.55 12.39 19.34
CA THR A 50 7.78 12.88 19.99
C THR A 50 9.05 12.40 19.30
N PHE A 51 8.92 11.50 18.31
CA PHE A 51 10.04 10.99 17.52
C PHE A 51 10.42 11.97 16.40
N PRO A 52 11.69 11.95 15.92
CA PRO A 52 12.09 12.74 14.77
C PRO A 52 11.20 12.50 13.56
N TRP A 53 11.00 13.54 12.74
CA TRP A 53 10.09 13.55 11.57
C TRP A 53 10.27 12.36 10.62
N ILE A 54 11.52 11.94 10.40
CA ILE A 54 11.90 10.80 9.56
C ILE A 54 11.17 9.51 9.99
N TYR A 55 10.98 9.31 11.29
CA TYR A 55 10.31 8.13 11.87
C TYR A 55 8.83 8.38 12.11
N GLN A 56 8.47 9.59 12.54
CA GLN A 56 7.11 9.97 12.94
C GLN A 56 6.07 9.64 11.87
N ASN A 57 6.38 9.88 10.60
CA ASN A 57 5.47 9.57 9.48
C ASN A 57 5.18 8.07 9.38
N ASN A 58 6.18 7.21 9.50
CA ASN A 58 5.99 5.75 9.51
C ASN A 58 5.25 5.28 10.75
N LEU A 59 5.58 5.83 11.91
CA LEU A 59 4.87 5.52 13.15
C LEU A 59 3.37 5.84 13.06
N ALA A 60 3.02 7.03 12.54
CA ALA A 60 1.64 7.43 12.31
C ALA A 60 0.96 6.54 11.25
N ARG A 61 1.61 6.31 10.11
CA ARG A 61 1.15 5.45 9.01
C ARG A 61 0.75 4.07 9.51
N PHE A 62 1.65 3.36 10.18
CA PHE A 62 1.42 1.98 10.61
C PHE A 62 0.41 1.90 11.77
N THR A 63 0.35 2.94 12.61
CA THR A 63 -0.70 3.04 13.65
C THR A 63 -2.09 3.22 13.02
N ARG A 64 -2.23 4.03 11.96
CA ARG A 64 -3.50 4.16 11.22
C ARG A 64 -3.84 2.88 10.46
N LEU A 65 -2.86 2.27 9.79
CA LEU A 65 -3.04 0.96 9.13
C LEU A 65 -3.56 -0.10 10.09
N ARG A 66 -3.03 -0.14 11.33
CA ARG A 66 -3.55 -1.03 12.36
C ARG A 66 -5.04 -0.81 12.63
N GLN A 67 -5.48 0.45 12.68
CA GLN A 67 -6.87 0.80 12.94
C GLN A 67 -7.77 0.41 11.77
N THR A 68 -7.31 0.59 10.53
CA THR A 68 -8.07 0.17 9.35
C THR A 68 -8.19 -1.35 9.32
N LEU A 69 -7.14 -2.11 9.63
CA LEU A 69 -7.14 -3.58 9.61
C LEU A 69 -7.99 -4.27 10.69
N ILE A 70 -8.66 -3.53 11.59
CA ILE A 70 -9.47 -4.11 12.67
C ILE A 70 -10.47 -5.18 12.17
N PRO A 71 -11.24 -4.98 11.07
CA PRO A 71 -12.15 -6.00 10.57
C PRO A 71 -11.43 -7.30 10.19
N TYR A 72 -10.33 -7.22 9.45
CA TYR A 72 -9.50 -8.38 9.10
C TYR A 72 -8.97 -9.11 10.33
N ILE A 73 -8.39 -8.37 11.29
CA ILE A 73 -7.85 -8.95 12.53
C ILE A 73 -8.95 -9.61 13.36
N TYR A 74 -10.15 -9.03 13.39
CA TYR A 74 -11.29 -9.59 14.11
C TYR A 74 -11.78 -10.88 13.45
N ILE A 75 -11.86 -10.92 12.11
CA ILE A 75 -12.19 -12.13 11.36
C ILE A 75 -11.14 -13.22 11.61
N ALA A 76 -9.85 -12.87 11.60
CA ALA A 76 -8.77 -13.80 11.93
C ALA A 76 -8.92 -14.34 13.37
N ALA A 77 -9.21 -13.47 14.35
CA ALA A 77 -9.44 -13.89 15.73
C ALA A 77 -10.68 -14.79 15.87
N ARG A 78 -11.71 -14.56 15.06
CA ARG A 78 -12.89 -15.44 15.02
C ARG A 78 -12.55 -16.81 14.41
N HIS A 79 -11.81 -16.85 13.31
CA HIS A 79 -11.29 -18.10 12.76
C HIS A 79 -10.44 -18.86 13.78
N THR A 80 -9.57 -18.17 14.52
CA THR A 80 -8.83 -18.76 15.63
C THR A 80 -9.73 -19.38 16.68
N TYR A 81 -10.83 -18.72 17.05
CA TYR A 81 -11.81 -19.27 17.99
C TYR A 81 -12.52 -20.52 17.45
N ASP A 82 -12.88 -20.53 16.16
CA ASP A 82 -13.63 -21.63 15.56
C ASP A 82 -12.75 -22.84 15.16
N SER A 83 -11.46 -22.63 14.87
CA SER A 83 -10.56 -23.65 14.27
C SER A 83 -9.29 -23.96 15.05
N ASP A 84 -9.04 -23.28 16.17
CA ASP A 84 -7.78 -23.35 16.94
C ASP A 84 -6.50 -23.00 16.14
N LEU A 85 -6.64 -22.36 14.97
CA LEU A 85 -5.51 -21.88 14.18
C LEU A 85 -5.04 -20.49 14.67
N ALA A 86 -3.76 -20.32 14.97
CA ALA A 86 -3.22 -19.03 15.41
C ALA A 86 -3.32 -17.94 14.33
N VAL A 87 -3.54 -16.69 14.77
CA VAL A 87 -3.56 -15.50 13.88
C VAL A 87 -2.19 -15.27 13.21
N VAL A 88 -1.10 -15.57 13.92
CA VAL A 88 0.26 -15.46 13.39
C VAL A 88 0.80 -16.86 13.17
N LEU A 89 1.09 -17.18 11.91
CA LEU A 89 1.75 -18.42 11.51
C LEU A 89 3.24 -18.12 11.28
N SER A 90 4.11 -18.97 11.83
CA SER A 90 5.54 -18.73 11.78
C SER A 90 6.10 -19.05 10.39
N LEU A 91 6.79 -18.06 9.81
CA LEU A 91 7.78 -18.20 8.76
C LEU A 91 9.03 -17.45 9.25
N TYR A 92 10.16 -18.14 9.42
CA TYR A 92 11.37 -17.54 10.01
C TYR A 92 12.21 -16.81 8.95
N TYR A 93 12.74 -15.62 9.26
CA TYR A 93 14.11 -15.09 9.00
C TYR A 93 14.20 -13.58 9.34
N ARG A 94 15.30 -13.12 9.96
CA ARG A 94 15.59 -11.69 10.25
C ARG A 94 16.99 -11.33 9.72
N GLN A 95 17.15 -10.12 9.16
CA GLN A 95 18.43 -9.53 8.74
C GLN A 95 18.60 -8.09 9.28
N SER A 96 19.82 -7.55 9.25
CA SER A 96 20.18 -6.20 9.73
C SER A 96 20.15 -5.15 8.60
N VAL A 97 19.82 -3.90 8.94
CA VAL A 97 19.82 -2.73 8.04
C VAL A 97 21.25 -2.22 7.81
N ASP A 98 21.58 -1.80 6.59
CA ASP A 98 22.79 -1.04 6.29
C ASP A 98 22.66 0.40 6.79
N THR A 99 23.57 0.82 7.67
CA THR A 99 23.52 2.11 8.36
C THR A 99 23.89 3.31 7.47
N LYS A 100 24.48 3.09 6.30
CA LYS A 100 24.80 4.15 5.33
C LYS A 100 23.65 4.36 4.36
N THR A 101 23.10 3.28 3.80
CA THR A 101 22.06 3.37 2.77
C THR A 101 20.64 3.45 3.35
N GLY A 102 20.45 2.99 4.60
CA GLY A 102 19.15 2.82 5.23
C GLY A 102 18.33 1.69 4.58
N LEU A 103 18.99 0.78 3.84
CA LEU A 103 18.38 -0.37 3.20
C LEU A 103 18.65 -1.64 3.99
N VAL A 104 17.68 -2.54 4.10
CA VAL A 104 17.99 -3.95 4.34
C VAL A 104 18.37 -4.54 3.00
N GLU A 105 19.65 -4.83 2.78
CA GLU A 105 20.10 -5.46 1.54
C GLU A 105 20.00 -6.98 1.63
N ASN A 106 19.63 -7.59 0.51
CA ASN A 106 19.66 -9.02 0.31
C ASN A 106 18.81 -9.87 1.30
N TRP A 107 17.62 -9.37 1.66
CA TRP A 107 16.69 -10.14 2.50
C TRP A 107 16.11 -11.32 1.73
N SER A 108 16.52 -12.54 2.14
CA SER A 108 15.95 -13.79 1.63
C SER A 108 14.55 -14.01 2.20
N ILE A 109 13.55 -13.96 1.32
CA ILE A 109 12.14 -14.20 1.63
C ILE A 109 11.74 -15.51 0.96
N TRP A 110 11.25 -16.47 1.76
CA TRP A 110 10.69 -17.71 1.24
C TRP A 110 9.19 -17.56 1.00
N PHE A 111 8.74 -17.89 -0.22
CA PHE A 111 7.33 -17.91 -0.59
C PHE A 111 6.83 -19.36 -0.68
N PRO A 112 5.73 -19.70 0.02
CA PRO A 112 5.09 -21.00 -0.16
C PRO A 112 4.75 -21.26 -1.63
N PRO A 113 5.10 -22.44 -2.18
CA PRO A 113 4.83 -22.79 -3.57
C PRO A 113 3.32 -22.94 -3.82
N ASN A 114 2.92 -22.96 -5.10
CA ASN A 114 1.54 -23.08 -5.61
C ASN A 114 0.67 -21.82 -5.49
N PHE A 115 1.18 -20.76 -4.88
CA PHE A 115 0.50 -19.48 -4.80
C PHE A 115 1.35 -18.38 -5.43
N GLN A 116 0.68 -17.39 -6.01
CA GLN A 116 1.31 -16.14 -6.37
C GLN A 116 1.19 -15.18 -5.18
N TRP A 117 2.30 -14.61 -4.74
CA TRP A 117 2.29 -13.63 -3.64
C TRP A 117 2.54 -12.24 -4.18
N MET A 118 1.80 -11.28 -3.64
CA MET A 118 1.83 -9.88 -4.00
C MET A 118 2.23 -9.06 -2.77
N ASN A 119 3.20 -8.16 -2.92
CA ASN A 119 3.56 -7.23 -1.85
C ASN A 119 2.34 -6.34 -1.53
N PHE A 120 1.98 -6.26 -0.26
CA PHE A 120 0.78 -5.58 0.22
C PHE A 120 0.80 -4.06 -0.06
N PHE A 121 1.99 -3.45 -0.08
CA PHE A 121 2.14 -2.01 -0.28
C PHE A 121 2.35 -1.66 -1.75
N THR A 122 3.27 -2.36 -2.42
CA THR A 122 3.73 -2.03 -3.76
C THR A 122 3.00 -2.81 -4.86
N SER A 123 2.22 -3.83 -4.52
CA SER A 123 1.64 -4.77 -5.49
C SER A 123 2.69 -5.54 -6.32
N ASP A 124 3.96 -5.55 -5.90
CA ASP A 124 4.99 -6.36 -6.55
C ASP A 124 4.64 -7.84 -6.46
N LEU A 125 4.58 -8.51 -7.60
CA LEU A 125 4.46 -9.97 -7.61
C LEU A 125 5.82 -10.61 -7.27
N SER A 126 5.74 -11.74 -6.57
CA SER A 126 6.89 -12.61 -6.33
C SER A 126 6.90 -13.77 -7.32
N SER A 127 8.10 -14.25 -7.66
CA SER A 127 8.28 -15.47 -8.45
C SER A 127 7.84 -16.69 -7.64
N SER A 128 6.93 -17.49 -8.20
CA SER A 128 6.14 -18.53 -7.52
C SER A 128 6.90 -19.82 -7.11
N SER A 129 8.24 -19.82 -7.05
CA SER A 129 8.98 -21.09 -6.87
C SER A 129 10.36 -21.03 -6.19
N SER A 130 10.71 -19.99 -5.44
CA SER A 130 11.96 -20.00 -4.67
C SER A 130 12.03 -18.91 -3.59
N SER A 131 13.03 -19.02 -2.71
CA SER A 131 13.48 -17.88 -1.92
C SER A 131 13.95 -16.77 -2.85
N THR A 132 13.42 -15.56 -2.68
CA THR A 132 13.83 -14.38 -3.43
C THR A 132 14.50 -13.39 -2.49
N THR A 133 15.57 -12.78 -2.99
CA THR A 133 16.34 -11.77 -2.29
C THR A 133 15.81 -10.40 -2.67
N LYS A 134 15.35 -9.59 -1.70
CA LYS A 134 14.85 -8.23 -1.93
C LYS A 134 15.51 -7.22 -0.99
N SER A 135 15.52 -5.95 -1.41
CA SER A 135 15.99 -4.83 -0.59
C SER A 135 14.87 -3.85 -0.26
N PHE A 136 14.81 -3.41 1.00
CA PHE A 136 13.72 -2.55 1.52
C PHE A 136 14.28 -1.30 2.19
N THR A 137 13.63 -0.17 1.97
CA THR A 137 13.83 1.09 2.72
C THR A 137 13.10 1.04 4.07
N LEU A 138 13.41 1.97 4.98
CA LEU A 138 12.67 2.14 6.24
C LEU A 138 11.15 2.38 6.04
N ASP A 139 10.75 2.97 4.91
CA ASP A 139 9.34 3.23 4.57
C ASP A 139 8.61 1.96 4.05
N GLU A 140 9.36 0.90 3.75
CA GLU A 140 8.85 -0.35 3.21
C GLU A 140 8.88 -1.46 4.25
N MET A 141 7.85 -2.32 4.23
CA MET A 141 7.80 -3.51 5.05
C MET A 141 7.49 -4.72 4.17
N PRO A 142 8.19 -5.85 4.32
CA PRO A 142 7.99 -7.05 3.51
C PRO A 142 6.70 -7.80 3.92
N VAL A 143 5.54 -7.20 3.63
CA VAL A 143 4.23 -7.82 3.84
C VAL A 143 3.72 -8.30 2.51
N TYR A 144 3.30 -9.55 2.44
CA TYR A 144 2.79 -10.17 1.24
C TYR A 144 1.43 -10.77 1.50
N ALA A 145 0.51 -10.54 0.58
CA ALA A 145 -0.78 -11.21 0.52
C ALA A 145 -0.77 -12.21 -0.64
N GLN A 146 -1.50 -13.30 -0.51
CA GLN A 146 -1.76 -14.18 -1.64
C GLN A 146 -2.57 -13.40 -2.69
N ALA A 147 -2.20 -13.49 -3.97
CA ALA A 147 -2.95 -12.86 -5.05
C ALA A 147 -4.41 -13.37 -5.05
N GLY A 148 -5.37 -12.45 -5.17
CA GLY A 148 -6.80 -12.76 -5.03
C GLY A 148 -7.34 -12.69 -3.60
N SER A 149 -6.51 -12.40 -2.59
CA SER A 149 -6.97 -12.19 -1.22
C SER A 149 -7.89 -10.97 -1.10
N ILE A 150 -8.92 -11.11 -0.28
CA ILE A 150 -9.85 -10.03 0.06
C ILE A 150 -9.59 -9.61 1.51
N ILE A 151 -9.23 -8.34 1.70
CA ILE A 151 -8.78 -7.80 2.99
C ILE A 151 -9.78 -6.74 3.47
N PRO A 152 -10.72 -7.10 4.37
CA PRO A 152 -11.64 -6.13 4.96
C PRO A 152 -10.94 -5.10 5.86
N VAL A 153 -11.18 -3.80 5.62
CA VAL A 153 -10.69 -2.69 6.44
C VAL A 153 -11.77 -1.67 6.76
N SER A 154 -11.61 -0.98 7.90
CA SER A 154 -12.39 0.20 8.28
C SER A 154 -11.84 1.47 7.64
N PRO A 155 -12.67 2.50 7.40
CA PRO A 155 -12.20 3.80 6.93
C PRO A 155 -11.16 4.37 7.89
N GLU A 156 -10.15 5.08 7.36
CA GLU A 156 -9.23 5.81 8.22
C GLU A 156 -9.98 6.85 9.08
N PRO A 157 -9.59 7.05 10.34
CA PRO A 157 -10.08 8.18 11.11
C PRO A 157 -9.64 9.48 10.42
N ARG A 158 -10.59 10.17 9.77
CA ARG A 158 -10.35 11.42 9.03
C ARG A 158 -9.74 12.47 9.98
N SER A 159 -8.46 12.79 9.76
CA SER A 159 -7.76 13.94 10.33
C SER A 159 -7.51 14.95 9.21
N SER A 160 -8.01 16.18 9.37
CA SER A 160 -8.11 17.22 8.34
C SER A 160 -6.79 17.88 7.92
N ARG A 161 -5.61 17.31 8.21
CA ARG A 161 -4.32 18.04 8.10
C ARG A 161 -3.13 17.31 7.47
N GLU A 162 -3.28 16.14 6.87
CA GLU A 162 -2.17 15.49 6.14
C GLU A 162 -2.43 15.52 4.64
N ARG A 163 -2.12 16.66 4.03
CA ARG A 163 -2.05 16.87 2.58
C ARG A 163 -0.64 17.30 2.19
N ILE A 164 0.35 16.42 2.31
CA ILE A 164 1.66 16.58 1.65
C ILE A 164 2.19 15.19 1.23
N GLY A 165 2.06 14.88 -0.06
CA GLY A 165 3.09 14.16 -0.83
C GLY A 165 3.52 12.75 -0.41
N ARG A 166 2.64 11.88 0.07
CA ARG A 166 2.93 10.44 0.19
C ARG A 166 1.73 9.61 -0.27
N ALA A 167 1.97 8.68 -1.19
CA ALA A 167 0.99 7.71 -1.67
C ALA A 167 0.51 6.82 -0.51
N HIS A 168 -0.67 7.13 0.02
CA HIS A 168 -1.37 6.30 0.99
C HIS A 168 -2.81 6.15 0.53
N SER A 169 -3.05 5.11 -0.24
CA SER A 169 -4.38 4.53 -0.43
C SER A 169 -4.28 3.09 0.08
N TYR A 170 -5.21 2.65 0.93
CA TYR A 170 -5.29 1.25 1.38
C TYR A 170 -6.72 0.74 1.15
N TRP A 171 -6.78 -0.54 0.78
CA TRP A 171 -7.88 -1.40 0.33
C TRP A 171 -9.00 -1.57 1.31
N TRP A 172 -10.21 -1.83 0.80
CA TRP A 172 -11.48 -1.95 1.53
C TRP A 172 -11.93 -3.40 1.60
N ILE A 173 -12.62 -3.84 2.66
CA ILE A 173 -14.09 -3.79 2.87
C ILE A 173 -14.46 -3.47 4.33
N ILE A 174 -15.37 -2.52 4.55
CA ILE A 174 -15.84 -2.13 5.88
C ILE A 174 -16.70 -3.22 6.49
N GLU A 175 -16.23 -3.83 7.59
CA GLU A 175 -17.11 -4.61 8.47
C GLU A 175 -16.86 -4.37 9.95
N ARG A 176 -17.94 -3.97 10.63
CA ARG A 176 -18.21 -4.39 12.01
C ARG A 176 -19.16 -5.60 11.92
N ASN A 177 -18.59 -6.78 12.16
CA ASN A 177 -19.22 -8.07 12.48
C ASN A 177 -20.45 -8.49 11.67
N THR A 178 -20.24 -9.47 10.78
CA THR A 178 -20.97 -10.71 10.45
C THR A 178 -20.30 -11.21 9.17
N PHE A 179 -19.98 -12.50 9.00
CA PHE A 179 -19.27 -12.95 7.79
C PHE A 179 -20.05 -12.60 6.51
N THR A 180 -19.53 -11.66 5.72
CA THR A 180 -19.94 -11.42 4.34
C THR A 180 -18.92 -12.07 3.41
N TYR A 181 -19.37 -13.05 2.63
CA TYR A 181 -18.51 -13.73 1.68
C TYR A 181 -18.39 -12.93 0.38
N PHE A 182 -17.23 -13.07 -0.25
CA PHE A 182 -16.94 -12.49 -1.54
C PHE A 182 -16.43 -13.59 -2.45
N GLU A 183 -17.01 -13.64 -3.65
CA GLU A 183 -16.57 -14.53 -4.71
C GLU A 183 -16.19 -13.67 -5.91
N TYR A 184 -15.18 -14.10 -6.67
CA TYR A 184 -14.80 -13.44 -7.90
C TYR A 184 -14.48 -14.47 -8.98
N THR A 185 -14.70 -14.06 -10.23
CA THR A 185 -14.29 -14.79 -11.41
C THR A 185 -13.60 -13.84 -12.38
N VAL A 186 -12.65 -14.38 -13.15
CA VAL A 186 -11.96 -13.65 -14.20
C VAL A 186 -12.12 -14.43 -15.51
N SER A 187 -12.61 -13.76 -16.54
CA SER A 187 -12.67 -14.28 -17.90
C SER A 187 -12.19 -13.20 -18.87
N ASP A 188 -11.08 -13.44 -19.56
CA ASP A 188 -10.42 -12.47 -20.45
C ASP A 188 -10.11 -11.14 -19.76
N ASN A 189 -10.79 -10.06 -20.16
CA ASN A 189 -10.68 -8.73 -19.58
C ASN A 189 -11.88 -8.38 -18.67
N THR A 190 -12.70 -9.37 -18.33
CA THR A 190 -13.87 -9.18 -17.46
C THR A 190 -13.57 -9.73 -16.08
N LEU A 191 -13.71 -8.88 -15.08
CA LEU A 191 -13.68 -9.24 -13.67
C LEU A 191 -15.09 -9.11 -13.12
N GLN A 192 -15.59 -10.17 -12.50
CA GLN A 192 -16.90 -10.18 -11.85
C GLN A 192 -16.70 -10.56 -10.39
N PHE A 193 -17.35 -9.84 -9.49
CA PHE A 193 -17.38 -10.19 -8.08
C PHE A 193 -18.76 -10.01 -7.47
N SER A 194 -19.09 -10.87 -6.52
CA SER A 194 -20.34 -10.83 -5.79
C SER A 194 -20.09 -10.66 -4.30
N VAL A 195 -20.91 -9.82 -3.68
CA VAL A 195 -20.98 -9.65 -2.23
C VAL A 195 -22.19 -10.42 -1.75
N SER A 196 -21.99 -11.44 -0.92
CA SER A 196 -23.09 -12.28 -0.43
C SER A 196 -23.95 -11.54 0.61
N ALA A 197 -25.16 -12.05 0.86
CA ALA A 197 -25.93 -11.62 2.03
C ALA A 197 -25.19 -12.02 3.33
N ALA A 198 -25.33 -11.20 4.37
CA ALA A 198 -24.83 -11.53 5.70
C ALA A 198 -25.49 -12.82 6.22
N THR A 199 -24.70 -13.74 6.75
CA THR A 199 -25.19 -15.06 7.19
C THR A 199 -25.87 -15.05 8.56
N SER A 200 -25.75 -13.95 9.31
CA SER A 200 -26.33 -13.79 10.65
C SER A 200 -26.53 -12.31 10.96
N SER A 201 -27.23 -12.00 12.05
CA SER A 201 -27.43 -10.64 12.54
C SER A 201 -27.46 -10.61 14.07
N PHE A 202 -27.32 -9.42 14.65
CA PHE A 202 -27.48 -9.12 16.08
C PHE A 202 -28.25 -7.82 16.23
N SER A 203 -28.61 -7.44 17.47
CA SER A 203 -29.54 -6.33 17.73
C SER A 203 -29.12 -4.98 17.15
N SER A 204 -27.82 -4.69 17.06
CA SER A 204 -27.26 -3.47 16.47
C SER A 204 -26.65 -3.68 15.08
N PHE A 205 -27.00 -4.79 14.41
CA PHE A 205 -26.51 -5.10 13.08
C PHE A 205 -27.10 -4.13 12.05
N PRO A 206 -26.28 -3.46 11.20
CA PRO A 206 -26.79 -2.55 10.19
C PRO A 206 -27.61 -3.31 9.14
N THR A 207 -28.77 -2.77 8.77
CA THR A 207 -29.64 -3.35 7.73
C THR A 207 -29.20 -2.99 6.31
N SER A 208 -28.36 -1.97 6.16
CA SER A 208 -27.76 -1.57 4.90
C SER A 208 -26.38 -0.95 5.09
N ARG A 209 -25.55 -1.00 4.05
CA ARG A 209 -24.16 -0.51 4.07
C ARG A 209 -23.77 0.13 2.74
N THR A 210 -22.93 1.14 2.84
CA THR A 210 -22.14 1.64 1.70
C THR A 210 -20.83 0.87 1.62
N TYR A 211 -20.24 0.85 0.43
CA TYR A 211 -18.97 0.18 0.19
C TYR A 211 -18.07 1.09 -0.62
N GLU A 212 -16.81 1.17 -0.24
CA GLU A 212 -15.74 1.50 -1.18
C GLU A 212 -15.04 0.18 -1.48
N ILE A 213 -14.66 -0.05 -2.73
CA ILE A 213 -14.00 -1.28 -3.16
C ILE A 213 -12.83 -0.86 -4.04
N GLN A 214 -11.63 -1.27 -3.67
CA GLN A 214 -10.46 -1.03 -4.49
C GLN A 214 -10.06 -2.35 -5.16
N LEU A 215 -9.56 -2.30 -6.41
CA LEU A 215 -9.00 -3.43 -7.18
C LEU A 215 -7.58 -3.08 -7.67
N ARG A 216 -6.51 -3.76 -7.19
CA ARG A 216 -5.11 -3.26 -7.19
C ARG A 216 -4.28 -3.95 -8.24
N GLY A 217 -3.28 -3.24 -8.77
CA GLY A 217 -2.37 -3.81 -9.74
C GLY A 217 -3.12 -4.23 -11.00
N ILE A 218 -4.12 -3.44 -11.41
CA ILE A 218 -4.92 -3.68 -12.60
C ILE A 218 -5.04 -2.40 -13.43
N PHE A 219 -5.27 -2.56 -14.72
CA PHE A 219 -5.62 -1.44 -15.59
C PHE A 219 -7.01 -0.90 -15.27
N SER A 220 -7.27 0.34 -15.69
CA SER A 220 -8.59 0.96 -15.54
C SER A 220 -9.66 0.21 -16.33
N ALA A 221 -10.93 0.53 -16.06
CA ALA A 221 -12.08 -0.09 -16.68
C ALA A 221 -12.69 0.79 -17.78
N SER A 222 -13.09 0.15 -18.88
CA SER A 222 -13.94 0.76 -19.90
C SER A 222 -15.40 0.85 -19.47
N ASN A 223 -15.85 -0.06 -18.59
CA ASN A 223 -17.20 -0.07 -18.05
C ASN A 223 -17.23 -0.78 -16.69
N VAL A 224 -18.07 -0.29 -15.78
CA VAL A 224 -18.35 -0.93 -14.49
C VAL A 224 -19.86 -0.99 -14.28
N LEU A 225 -20.38 -2.16 -13.96
CA LEU A 225 -21.79 -2.41 -13.69
C LEU A 225 -21.97 -2.82 -12.23
N LEU A 226 -22.96 -2.23 -11.56
CA LEU A 226 -23.48 -2.66 -10.26
C LEU A 226 -24.89 -3.21 -10.48
N ASN A 227 -25.11 -4.50 -10.20
CA ASN A 227 -26.37 -5.20 -10.48
C ASN A 227 -26.88 -4.96 -11.92
N ASN A 228 -26.00 -5.12 -12.91
CA ASN A 228 -26.25 -4.86 -14.33
C ASN A 228 -26.56 -3.40 -14.70
N VAL A 229 -26.41 -2.45 -13.77
CA VAL A 229 -26.56 -1.01 -14.04
C VAL A 229 -25.17 -0.38 -14.13
N THR A 230 -24.85 0.23 -15.27
CA THR A 230 -23.60 0.97 -15.43
C THR A 230 -23.52 2.12 -14.42
N ILE A 231 -22.40 2.19 -13.70
CA ILE A 231 -22.05 3.32 -12.84
C ILE A 231 -21.00 4.20 -13.54
N PRO A 232 -21.08 5.53 -13.41
CA PRO A 232 -20.21 6.44 -14.15
C PRO A 232 -18.77 6.42 -13.65
N PHE A 233 -17.83 6.67 -14.58
CA PHE A 233 -16.46 7.05 -14.23
C PHE A 233 -16.45 8.48 -13.69
N GLU A 234 -15.85 8.65 -12.53
CA GLU A 234 -15.61 9.92 -11.86
C GLU A 234 -14.11 10.19 -11.90
N PRO A 235 -13.63 11.28 -12.54
CA PRO A 235 -12.24 11.67 -12.46
C PRO A 235 -11.81 11.79 -11.00
N PHE A 236 -10.58 11.37 -10.71
CA PHE A 236 -10.04 11.41 -9.35
C PHE A 236 -10.01 12.86 -8.85
N ASN A 237 -11.00 13.23 -8.05
CA ASN A 237 -11.09 14.55 -7.45
C ASN A 237 -10.43 14.49 -6.07
N GLU A 238 -9.40 15.30 -5.84
CA GLU A 238 -8.82 15.54 -4.51
C GLU A 238 -9.82 16.27 -3.59
N LEU A 239 -10.97 15.68 -3.27
CA LEU A 239 -12.02 16.23 -2.39
C LEU A 239 -12.07 17.76 -2.43
N ILE A 240 -12.52 18.33 -3.56
CA ILE A 240 -12.74 19.78 -3.64
C ILE A 240 -13.95 20.06 -2.73
N HIS A 241 -13.71 20.73 -1.59
CA HIS A 241 -14.70 21.09 -0.56
C HIS A 241 -15.26 19.98 0.33
N GLY A 242 -14.61 18.80 0.41
CA GLY A 242 -14.90 17.82 1.46
C GLY A 242 -16.29 17.17 1.41
N GLN A 243 -16.95 17.19 0.25
CA GLN A 243 -18.19 16.46 0.00
C GLN A 243 -17.84 15.23 -0.85
N ASP A 244 -18.08 14.04 -0.31
CA ASP A 244 -18.11 12.82 -1.11
C ASP A 244 -19.30 12.94 -2.10
N GLY A 245 -19.19 12.36 -3.30
CA GLY A 245 -20.33 12.27 -4.23
C GLY A 245 -21.54 11.60 -3.55
N THR A 246 -22.75 11.81 -4.05
CA THR A 246 -23.97 11.15 -3.52
C THR A 246 -24.42 9.97 -4.36
N THR A 247 -23.90 9.85 -5.59
CA THR A 247 -24.21 8.77 -6.52
C THR A 247 -23.16 7.67 -6.47
N ASN A 248 -23.50 6.46 -6.91
CA ASN A 248 -22.50 5.43 -7.15
C ASN A 248 -21.61 5.84 -8.33
N GLY A 249 -20.34 5.45 -8.31
CA GLY A 249 -19.38 5.78 -9.35
C GLY A 249 -18.06 5.05 -9.12
N TYR A 250 -17.13 5.19 -10.04
CA TYR A 250 -15.79 4.64 -9.88
C TYR A 250 -14.71 5.57 -10.42
N THR A 251 -13.50 5.49 -9.88
CA THR A 251 -12.34 6.26 -10.34
C THR A 251 -11.12 5.35 -10.52
N TYR A 252 -10.00 5.92 -10.94
CA TYR A 252 -8.74 5.23 -11.12
C TYR A 252 -7.59 5.99 -10.46
N ASP A 253 -6.85 5.32 -9.58
CA ASP A 253 -5.61 5.83 -9.00
C ASP A 253 -4.42 5.23 -9.75
N GLY A 254 -3.84 6.04 -10.63
CA GLY A 254 -2.67 5.68 -11.41
C GLY A 254 -1.39 5.51 -10.59
N SER A 255 -1.31 6.02 -9.35
CA SER A 255 -0.13 5.84 -8.50
C SER A 255 -0.04 4.42 -7.93
N THR A 256 -1.19 3.76 -7.79
CA THR A 256 -1.28 2.39 -7.27
C THR A 256 -1.84 1.40 -8.30
N LEU A 257 -2.12 1.87 -9.52
CA LEU A 257 -2.81 1.13 -10.57
C LEU A 257 -4.07 0.46 -10.04
N SER A 258 -4.97 1.28 -9.47
CA SER A 258 -6.16 0.80 -8.77
C SER A 258 -7.44 1.36 -9.34
N ILE A 259 -8.42 0.49 -9.61
CA ILE A 259 -9.81 0.92 -9.74
C ILE A 259 -10.38 1.11 -8.33
N ILE A 260 -11.07 2.23 -8.09
CA ILE A 260 -11.77 2.51 -6.83
C ILE A 260 -13.25 2.68 -7.15
N ILE A 261 -14.10 1.81 -6.60
CA ILE A 261 -15.55 1.79 -6.80
C ILE A 261 -16.21 2.31 -5.53
N TYR A 262 -17.07 3.31 -5.68
CA TYR A 262 -17.87 3.89 -4.62
C TYR A 262 -19.33 3.47 -4.76
N ILE A 263 -19.78 2.60 -3.86
CA ILE A 263 -21.19 2.26 -3.64
C ILE A 263 -21.72 3.15 -2.51
N ARG A 264 -22.17 4.35 -2.88
CA ARG A 264 -22.60 5.40 -1.96
C ARG A 264 -24.08 5.29 -1.60
N GLN A 265 -24.87 4.66 -2.47
CA GLN A 265 -26.23 4.24 -2.16
C GLN A 265 -26.18 2.97 -1.30
N PRO A 266 -26.72 2.96 -0.07
CA PRO A 266 -26.61 1.80 0.81
C PRO A 266 -27.27 0.54 0.23
N MET A 267 -26.52 -0.54 0.15
CA MET A 267 -27.02 -1.87 -0.24
C MET A 267 -27.55 -2.60 0.98
N SER A 268 -28.65 -3.35 0.82
CA SER A 268 -29.17 -4.21 1.89
C SER A 268 -28.14 -5.26 2.31
N THR A 269 -27.97 -5.48 3.60
CA THR A 269 -27.09 -6.56 4.11
C THR A 269 -27.75 -7.94 4.04
N SER A 270 -29.06 -8.01 3.78
CA SER A 270 -29.80 -9.27 3.66
C SER A 270 -29.88 -9.82 2.22
N GLN A 271 -29.29 -9.12 1.26
CA GLN A 271 -29.29 -9.48 -0.15
C GLN A 271 -27.87 -9.45 -0.69
N SER A 272 -27.60 -10.32 -1.66
CA SER A 272 -26.37 -10.24 -2.42
C SER A 272 -26.45 -9.15 -3.49
N PHE A 273 -25.30 -8.62 -3.87
CA PHE A 273 -25.17 -7.76 -5.04
C PHE A 273 -23.92 -8.11 -5.82
N GLU A 274 -23.90 -7.71 -7.08
CA GLU A 274 -22.87 -8.10 -8.04
C GLU A 274 -22.26 -6.87 -8.70
N ILE A 275 -20.96 -6.94 -8.93
CA ILE A 275 -20.21 -5.96 -9.68
C ILE A 275 -19.45 -6.64 -10.80
N GLN A 276 -19.61 -6.10 -12.01
CA GLN A 276 -18.92 -6.54 -13.20
C GLN A 276 -18.08 -5.40 -13.76
N ILE A 277 -16.85 -5.71 -14.15
CA ILE A 277 -15.85 -4.74 -14.58
C ILE A 277 -15.27 -5.23 -15.89
N GLN A 278 -15.38 -4.39 -16.92
CA GLN A 278 -14.68 -4.58 -18.17
C GLN A 278 -13.38 -3.78 -18.13
N LEU A 279 -12.24 -4.46 -18.05
CA LEU A 279 -10.91 -3.85 -18.02
C LEU A 279 -10.49 -3.39 -19.41
N LEU A 280 -9.68 -2.33 -19.46
CA LEU A 280 -9.05 -1.84 -20.69
C LEU A 280 -7.98 -2.79 -21.22
N GLU A 281 -7.28 -3.49 -20.32
CA GLU A 281 -6.19 -4.41 -20.64
C GLU A 281 -6.25 -5.62 -19.69
N SER A 282 -5.60 -6.71 -20.08
CA SER A 282 -5.63 -7.98 -19.33
C SER A 282 -4.94 -7.88 -17.96
N ILE A 283 -5.47 -8.59 -16.96
CA ILE A 283 -4.85 -8.69 -15.62
C ILE A 283 -3.46 -9.35 -15.65
N THR A 284 -3.13 -10.09 -16.71
CA THR A 284 -1.82 -10.73 -16.88
C THR A 284 -0.87 -9.91 -17.75
N HIS A 285 -1.20 -8.65 -18.04
CA HIS A 285 -0.40 -7.80 -18.90
C HIS A 285 1.03 -7.62 -18.32
N PRO A 286 2.10 -7.71 -19.14
CA PRO A 286 3.49 -7.72 -18.65
C PRO A 286 3.89 -6.58 -17.71
N TYR A 287 3.35 -5.36 -17.91
CA TYR A 287 3.59 -4.21 -17.03
C TYR A 287 3.07 -4.38 -15.59
N LEU A 288 2.09 -5.25 -15.36
CA LEU A 288 1.56 -5.55 -14.02
C LEU A 288 2.33 -6.67 -13.33
N VAL A 289 3.02 -7.52 -14.09
CA VAL A 289 3.65 -8.76 -13.62
C VAL A 289 5.18 -8.65 -13.59
N GLN A 290 5.72 -7.43 -13.61
CA GLN A 290 7.17 -7.22 -13.74
C GLN A 290 7.97 -7.76 -12.53
N VAL A 291 9.14 -8.31 -12.86
CA VAL A 291 10.17 -8.81 -11.93
C VAL A 291 11.50 -8.16 -12.34
N PRO A 292 12.30 -7.60 -11.42
CA PRO A 292 12.22 -7.72 -9.96
C PRO A 292 11.29 -6.72 -9.25
N THR A 293 10.86 -5.65 -9.93
CA THR A 293 10.13 -4.51 -9.34
C THR A 293 8.99 -4.02 -10.19
N SER A 294 7.86 -3.72 -9.55
CA SER A 294 6.70 -3.11 -10.22
C SER A 294 6.86 -1.62 -10.41
N PHE A 295 6.00 -1.08 -11.28
CA PHE A 295 5.80 0.35 -11.45
C PHE A 295 5.47 1.05 -10.13
N VAL A 296 4.55 0.51 -9.34
CA VAL A 296 4.05 1.15 -8.11
C VAL A 296 5.18 1.27 -7.07
N GLY A 297 6.00 0.22 -6.92
CA GLY A 297 7.16 0.25 -6.04
C GLY A 297 8.20 1.29 -6.46
N LEU A 298 8.56 1.32 -7.75
CA LEU A 298 9.50 2.30 -8.29
C LEU A 298 8.97 3.73 -8.22
N LEU A 299 7.69 3.95 -8.53
CA LEU A 299 7.05 5.26 -8.42
C LEU A 299 7.11 5.79 -6.99
N ALA A 300 6.80 4.96 -5.99
CA ALA A 300 6.91 5.33 -4.59
C ALA A 300 8.34 5.71 -4.21
N ARG A 301 9.34 4.98 -4.71
CA ARG A 301 10.77 5.29 -4.52
C ARG A 301 11.16 6.61 -5.18
N CYS A 302 10.66 6.91 -6.39
CA CYS A 302 10.84 8.21 -7.04
C CYS A 302 10.26 9.34 -6.19
N GLN A 303 9.05 9.17 -5.68
CA GLN A 303 8.39 10.16 -4.82
C GLN A 303 9.14 10.38 -3.50
N SER A 304 9.62 9.31 -2.87
CA SER A 304 10.46 9.39 -1.66
C SER A 304 11.82 10.06 -1.93
N ALA A 305 12.47 9.70 -3.03
CA ALA A 305 13.74 10.31 -3.47
C ALA A 305 13.56 11.83 -3.68
N LYS A 306 12.52 12.23 -4.41
CA LYS A 306 12.14 13.63 -4.59
C LYS A 306 11.91 14.33 -3.24
N ALA A 307 11.07 13.76 -2.38
CA ALA A 307 10.74 14.36 -1.09
C ALA A 307 11.97 14.53 -0.19
N ARG A 308 12.96 13.65 -0.33
CA ARG A 308 14.22 13.76 0.38
C ARG A 308 15.08 14.90 -0.15
N LEU A 309 15.19 15.06 -1.47
CA LEU A 309 15.87 16.21 -2.07
C LEU A 309 15.22 17.53 -1.66
N ASP A 310 13.89 17.61 -1.67
CA ASP A 310 13.13 18.79 -1.21
C ASP A 310 13.43 19.16 0.25
N TYR A 311 13.61 18.14 1.11
CA TYR A 311 13.92 18.33 2.51
C TYR A 311 15.34 18.85 2.72
N GLU A 312 16.34 18.21 2.09
CA GLU A 312 17.75 18.54 2.25
C GLU A 312 18.08 19.93 1.70
N TRP A 313 17.49 20.30 0.57
CA TRP A 313 17.76 21.58 -0.07
C TRP A 313 16.80 22.70 0.30
N GLY A 314 15.76 22.39 1.08
CA GLY A 314 14.75 23.34 1.55
C GLY A 314 13.77 23.79 0.47
N ILE A 315 12.48 23.81 0.82
CA ILE A 315 11.33 24.17 -0.05
C ILE A 315 11.45 25.59 -0.67
N LYS A 316 12.37 26.43 -0.18
CA LYS A 316 12.53 27.84 -0.60
C LYS A 316 13.74 28.10 -1.52
N THR A 317 14.59 27.11 -1.75
CA THR A 317 15.90 27.32 -2.39
C THR A 317 16.16 26.45 -3.62
N VAL A 318 15.38 25.37 -3.81
CA VAL A 318 15.47 24.51 -5.00
C VAL A 318 14.11 24.45 -5.70
N TYR A 319 14.10 24.88 -6.96
CA TYR A 319 12.94 24.75 -7.83
C TYR A 319 12.95 23.35 -8.46
N MET A 320 11.77 22.89 -8.88
CA MET A 320 11.54 21.67 -9.68
C MET A 320 12.51 21.49 -10.88
N ASP A 321 13.23 22.55 -11.24
CA ASP A 321 14.19 22.64 -12.35
C ASP A 321 15.54 21.95 -12.09
N ASP A 322 15.89 21.64 -10.83
CA ASP A 322 17.20 21.03 -10.50
C ASP A 322 17.22 19.50 -10.68
N TYR A 323 16.05 18.85 -10.75
CA TYR A 323 15.90 17.41 -11.00
C TYR A 323 14.65 17.08 -11.86
N PRO A 324 14.51 17.68 -13.05
CA PRO A 324 13.32 17.55 -13.88
C PRO A 324 13.00 16.11 -14.31
N LEU A 325 14.00 15.24 -14.49
CA LEU A 325 13.79 13.86 -14.93
C LEU A 325 13.25 12.98 -13.79
N LEU A 326 13.78 13.12 -12.58
CA LEU A 326 13.22 12.46 -11.39
C LEU A 326 11.80 12.94 -11.11
N LEU A 327 11.55 14.25 -11.25
CA LEU A 327 10.23 14.83 -11.11
C LEU A 327 9.25 14.25 -12.13
N ASP A 328 9.65 14.15 -13.40
CA ASP A 328 8.81 13.57 -14.46
C ASP A 328 8.49 12.09 -14.20
N ALA A 329 9.46 11.31 -13.73
CA ALA A 329 9.24 9.92 -13.31
C ALA A 329 8.23 9.87 -12.15
N ALA A 330 8.42 10.68 -11.10
CA ALA A 330 7.57 10.75 -9.91
C ALA A 330 6.12 11.21 -10.21
N ALA A 331 5.91 11.94 -11.30
CA ALA A 331 4.61 12.44 -11.75
C ALA A 331 3.82 11.44 -12.62
N THR A 332 4.39 10.29 -12.98
CA THR A 332 3.75 9.33 -13.89
C THR A 332 2.40 8.83 -13.36
N GLY A 333 2.31 8.49 -12.07
CA GLY A 333 1.05 8.06 -11.46
C GLY A 333 -0.06 9.10 -11.61
N LEU A 334 0.27 10.39 -11.50
CA LEU A 334 -0.69 11.48 -11.66
C LEU A 334 -1.19 11.59 -13.10
N ARG A 335 -0.31 11.46 -14.10
CA ARG A 335 -0.70 11.43 -15.52
C ARG A 335 -1.67 10.30 -15.80
N ILE A 336 -1.36 9.10 -15.30
CA ILE A 336 -2.23 7.92 -15.42
C ILE A 336 -3.58 8.16 -14.73
N THR A 337 -3.60 8.75 -13.54
CA THR A 337 -4.85 9.12 -12.83
C THR A 337 -5.72 10.06 -13.67
N HIS A 338 -5.12 11.08 -14.30
CA HIS A 338 -5.85 12.04 -15.12
C HIS A 338 -6.30 11.47 -16.47
N SER A 339 -5.56 10.51 -17.03
CA SER A 339 -5.86 9.89 -18.32
C SER A 339 -5.66 8.37 -18.27
N PRO A 340 -6.56 7.62 -17.62
CA PRO A 340 -6.36 6.18 -17.42
C PRO A 340 -6.25 5.35 -18.70
N ALA A 341 -6.81 5.85 -19.80
CA ALA A 341 -6.71 5.22 -21.11
C ALA A 341 -5.28 5.19 -21.68
N THR A 342 -4.41 6.12 -21.27
CA THR A 342 -3.00 6.19 -21.73
C THR A 342 -2.06 5.40 -20.82
N ALA A 343 -2.58 4.67 -19.82
CA ALA A 343 -1.77 3.98 -18.81
C ALA A 343 -0.68 3.08 -19.42
N LYS A 344 -0.99 2.36 -20.50
CA LYS A 344 -0.01 1.48 -21.16
C LYS A 344 1.18 2.25 -21.74
N ASP A 345 0.93 3.37 -22.40
CA ASP A 345 1.97 4.21 -22.99
C ASP A 345 2.79 4.91 -21.90
N GLU A 346 2.13 5.40 -20.85
CA GLU A 346 2.79 5.99 -19.69
C GLU A 346 3.70 5.00 -18.95
N LEU A 347 3.24 3.75 -18.78
CA LEU A 347 4.04 2.67 -18.19
C LEU A 347 5.24 2.30 -19.08
N ASN A 348 5.04 2.20 -20.40
CA ASN A 348 6.13 1.97 -21.35
C ASN A 348 7.22 3.05 -21.23
N ALA A 349 6.83 4.33 -21.29
CA ALA A 349 7.75 5.45 -21.17
C ALA A 349 8.38 5.52 -19.78
N PHE A 350 7.66 5.14 -18.72
CA PHE A 350 8.22 5.09 -17.36
C PHE A 350 9.45 4.17 -17.29
N PHE A 351 9.32 2.94 -17.76
CA PHE A 351 10.40 1.95 -17.65
C PHE A 351 11.54 2.18 -18.63
N HIS A 352 11.25 2.67 -19.84
CA HIS A 352 12.23 2.74 -20.91
C HIS A 352 12.87 4.11 -21.11
N GLU A 353 12.25 5.18 -20.61
CA GLU A 353 12.74 6.54 -20.82
C GLU A 353 12.93 7.28 -19.49
N ARG A 354 11.90 7.31 -18.63
CA ARG A 354 11.89 8.17 -17.43
C ARG A 354 12.74 7.62 -16.30
N MET A 355 12.65 6.33 -15.99
CA MET A 355 13.49 5.71 -14.97
C MET A 355 14.98 5.77 -15.33
N PRO A 356 15.41 5.41 -16.56
CA PRO A 356 16.78 5.64 -17.00
C PRO A 356 17.20 7.10 -16.90
N GLY A 357 16.34 8.04 -17.33
CA GLY A 357 16.61 9.47 -17.24
C GLY A 357 16.78 9.99 -15.81
N ALA A 358 15.89 9.59 -14.89
CA ALA A 358 15.98 9.94 -13.47
C ALA A 358 17.24 9.37 -12.82
N CYS A 359 17.61 8.14 -13.16
CA CYS A 359 18.82 7.51 -12.66
C CYS A 359 20.10 8.21 -13.16
N ASP A 360 20.18 8.55 -14.45
CA ASP A 360 21.27 9.34 -15.01
C ASP A 360 21.35 10.75 -14.40
N GLU A 361 20.21 11.38 -14.12
CA GLU A 361 20.16 12.69 -13.48
C GLU A 361 20.80 12.68 -12.09
N ILE A 362 20.40 11.74 -11.24
CA ILE A 362 20.99 11.56 -9.90
C ILE A 362 22.48 11.19 -10.00
N ALA A 363 22.86 10.32 -10.94
CA ALA A 363 24.25 9.87 -11.07
C ALA A 363 25.19 10.97 -11.57
N ASN A 364 24.76 11.76 -12.55
CA ASN A 364 25.67 12.54 -13.38
C ASN A 364 25.32 14.03 -13.53
N LYS A 365 24.05 14.43 -13.36
CA LYS A 365 23.60 15.80 -13.71
C LYS A 365 23.51 16.74 -12.52
N ILE A 366 23.24 16.23 -11.33
CA ILE A 366 23.17 17.04 -10.12
C ILE A 366 24.58 17.22 -9.54
N THR A 367 25.17 18.40 -9.76
CA THR A 367 26.60 18.66 -9.46
C THR A 367 26.90 18.98 -8.00
N ASN A 368 25.91 19.40 -7.22
CA ASN A 368 26.02 19.79 -5.81
C ASN A 368 25.42 18.78 -4.84
N LEU A 369 25.16 17.55 -5.29
CA LEU A 369 24.60 16.49 -4.46
C LEU A 369 25.67 15.93 -3.53
N ASP A 370 25.34 15.83 -2.24
CA ASP A 370 26.21 15.16 -1.27
C ASP A 370 26.47 13.70 -1.73
N PRO A 371 27.73 13.21 -1.77
CA PRO A 371 28.05 11.89 -2.30
C PRO A 371 27.37 10.73 -1.54
N ASN A 372 27.13 10.88 -0.24
CA ASN A 372 26.43 9.87 0.55
C ASN A 372 24.94 9.87 0.20
N LEU A 373 24.33 11.06 0.10
CA LEU A 373 22.94 11.20 -0.37
C LEU A 373 22.77 10.66 -1.79
N GLN A 374 23.70 10.94 -2.70
CA GLN A 374 23.69 10.40 -4.06
C GLN A 374 23.68 8.86 -4.05
N SER A 375 24.58 8.25 -3.28
CA SER A 375 24.67 6.79 -3.16
C SER A 375 23.36 6.19 -2.62
N ILE A 376 22.74 6.85 -1.64
CA ILE A 376 21.43 6.45 -1.10
C ILE A 376 20.36 6.51 -2.18
N LEU A 377 20.26 7.61 -2.92
CA LEU A 377 19.23 7.79 -3.95
C LEU A 377 19.37 6.78 -5.09
N LEU A 378 20.60 6.53 -5.57
CA LEU A 378 20.87 5.52 -6.60
C LEU A 378 20.46 4.11 -6.15
N ALA A 379 20.75 3.74 -4.90
CA ALA A 379 20.36 2.46 -4.35
C ALA A 379 18.83 2.37 -4.13
N GLN A 380 18.20 3.43 -3.63
CA GLN A 380 16.76 3.48 -3.41
C GLN A 380 15.96 3.37 -4.71
N LEU A 381 16.41 4.03 -5.77
CA LEU A 381 15.80 3.98 -7.10
C LEU A 381 16.16 2.71 -7.89
N GLN A 382 17.04 1.86 -7.35
CA GLN A 382 17.54 0.64 -7.99
C GLN A 382 18.11 0.92 -9.38
N CYS A 383 18.92 1.98 -9.47
CA CYS A 383 19.45 2.46 -10.74
C CYS A 383 20.36 1.44 -11.44
N ASN A 384 20.88 0.44 -10.73
CA ASN A 384 21.60 -0.70 -11.31
C ASN A 384 20.74 -1.56 -12.26
N LEU A 385 19.40 -1.40 -12.27
CA LEU A 385 18.52 -2.04 -13.23
C LEU A 385 18.46 -1.30 -14.58
N PHE A 386 18.89 -0.03 -14.60
CA PHE A 386 18.71 0.90 -15.72
C PHE A 386 20.03 1.48 -16.24
N ILE A 387 21.00 1.67 -15.35
CA ILE A 387 22.39 2.03 -15.62
C ILE A 387 23.16 0.72 -15.66
N ASP A 388 23.90 0.48 -16.75
CA ASP A 388 24.54 -0.79 -17.15
C ASP A 388 23.65 -1.80 -17.91
N LYS A 389 23.24 -1.39 -19.12
CA LYS A 389 23.07 -2.26 -20.30
C LYS A 389 23.59 -1.58 -21.56
#